data_AF-A0A537MX70-F1
#
_entry.id   AF-A0A537MX70-F1
#
_cell.length_a   1.000
_cell.length_b   1.000
_cell.length_c   1.000
_cell.angle_alpha   90.00
_cell.angle_beta   90.00
_cell.angle_gamma   90.00
#
_symmetry.space_group_name_H-M   'P 1'
#
loop_
_entity.id
_entity.type
_entity.pdbx_description
1 polymer ?
#
loop_
_entity_poly.entity_id
_entity_poly.type
_entity_poly.pdbx_seq_one_letter_code
_entity_poly.pdbx_strand_id
1 'polypeptide(L)'
;MNDDGPAAAARGQITHRFGRFLAGLERARRQPNRREAYHLRHALERLEAEQYGESEEALSRAERSAPLPEHVANLLATNESITIRQLRDELRRIVEEP
;
A
#
# COMPACT_ATOMS: atom_id res chain seq x y z
N MET A 1 -14.03 17.81 21.68
CA MET A 1 -13.99 17.94 20.21
C MET A 1 -12.80 17.14 19.73
N ASN A 2 -13.06 15.98 19.17
CA ASN A 2 -12.27 15.31 18.15
C ASN A 2 -13.22 14.26 17.58
N ASP A 3 -14.14 14.74 16.74
CA ASP A 3 -14.95 13.92 15.83
C ASP A 3 -14.06 13.49 14.67
N ASP A 4 -12.94 12.81 14.96
CA ASP A 4 -12.32 11.97 13.95
C ASP A 4 -13.27 10.79 13.75
N GLY A 5 -14.14 10.91 12.74
CA GLY A 5 -15.07 9.86 12.38
C GLY A 5 -14.34 8.54 12.11
N PRO A 6 -15.05 7.39 12.10
CA PRO A 6 -14.44 6.07 11.91
C PRO A 6 -13.57 5.96 10.64
N ALA A 7 -13.87 6.78 9.61
CA ALA A 7 -13.06 6.89 8.38
C ALA A 7 -11.67 7.48 8.62
N ALA A 8 -11.55 8.56 9.40
CA ALA A 8 -10.27 9.19 9.69
C ALA A 8 -9.36 8.29 10.54
N ALA A 9 -9.97 7.59 11.51
CA ALA A 9 -9.27 6.58 12.30
C ALA A 9 -8.76 5.40 11.43
N ALA A 10 -9.59 4.90 10.50
CA ALA A 10 -9.21 3.84 9.58
C ALA A 10 -8.07 4.28 8.63
N ARG A 11 -8.19 5.47 8.03
CA ARG A 11 -7.15 6.08 7.18
C ARG A 11 -5.83 6.23 7.92
N GLY A 12 -5.86 6.71 9.17
CA GLY A 12 -4.68 6.85 10.02
C GLY A 12 -4.02 5.50 10.33
N GLN A 13 -4.81 4.47 10.63
CA GLN A 13 -4.31 3.12 10.90
C GLN A 13 -3.64 2.49 9.67
N ILE A 14 -4.28 2.58 8.50
CA ILE A 14 -3.75 2.07 7.23
C ILE A 14 -2.45 2.79 6.88
N THR A 15 -2.42 4.12 6.98
CA THR A 15 -1.23 4.93 6.72
C THR A 15 -0.08 4.53 7.62
N HIS A 16 -0.34 4.34 8.92
CA HIS A 16 0.69 3.91 9.87
C HIS A 16 1.24 2.52 9.53
N ARG A 17 0.37 1.58 9.18
CA ARG A 17 0.76 0.21 8.80
C ARG A 17 1.59 0.20 7.52
N PHE A 18 1.18 0.97 6.52
CA PHE A 18 1.91 1.15 5.26
C PHE A 18 3.32 1.72 5.52
N GLY A 19 3.42 2.79 6.31
CA GLY A 19 4.69 3.39 6.68
C GLY A 19 5.62 2.42 7.42
N ARG A 20 5.08 1.59 8.33
CA ARG A 20 5.84 0.55 9.03
C ARG A 20 6.38 -0.50 8.06
N PHE A 21 5.57 -0.93 7.09
CA PHE A 21 6.00 -1.90 6.08
C PHE A 21 7.18 -1.38 5.25
N LEU A 22 7.05 -0.16 4.72
CA LEU A 22 8.12 0.48 3.95
C LEU A 22 9.40 0.66 4.77
N ALA A 23 9.27 1.12 6.02
CA ALA A 23 10.42 1.24 6.92
C ALA A 23 11.10 -0.12 7.20
N GLY A 24 10.36 -1.23 7.17
CA GLY A 24 10.91 -2.58 7.23
C GLY A 24 11.76 -2.93 6.01
N LEU A 25 11.27 -2.60 4.81
CA LEU A 25 12.00 -2.80 3.56
C LEU A 25 13.29 -1.95 3.50
N GLU A 26 13.22 -0.69 3.92
CA GLU A 26 14.38 0.21 3.99
C GLU A 26 15.45 -0.33 4.95
N ARG A 27 15.05 -0.80 6.13
CA ARG A 27 15.96 -1.43 7.10
C ARG A 27 16.63 -2.68 6.54
N ALA A 28 15.89 -3.48 5.77
CA ALA A 28 16.42 -4.64 5.07
C ALA A 28 17.23 -4.30 3.81
N ARG A 29 17.33 -3.02 3.44
CA ARG A 29 18.04 -2.51 2.24
C ARG A 29 17.59 -3.20 0.95
N ARG A 30 16.30 -3.53 0.84
CA ARG A 30 15.73 -4.17 -0.34
C ARG A 30 14.53 -3.40 -0.86
N GLN A 31 14.28 -3.49 -2.16
CA GLN A 31 13.02 -3.02 -2.74
C GLN A 31 11.89 -4.03 -2.49
N PRO A 32 10.62 -3.62 -2.58
CA PRO A 32 9.51 -4.56 -2.62
C PRO A 32 9.66 -5.48 -3.83
N ASN A 33 9.36 -6.76 -3.64
CA ASN A 33 9.26 -7.70 -4.76
C ASN A 33 7.99 -7.42 -5.57
N ARG A 34 7.85 -8.06 -6.74
CA ARG A 34 6.70 -7.85 -7.64
C ARG A 34 5.33 -8.07 -6.97
N ARG A 35 5.23 -9.03 -6.05
CA ARG A 35 3.98 -9.35 -5.34
C ARG A 35 3.65 -8.27 -4.30
N GLU A 36 4.64 -7.92 -3.49
CA GLU A 36 4.54 -6.84 -2.52
C GLU A 36 4.19 -5.53 -3.21
N ALA A 37 4.93 -5.15 -4.27
CA ALA A 37 4.70 -3.96 -5.07
C ALA A 37 3.26 -3.86 -5.61
N TYR A 38 2.73 -4.96 -6.16
CA TYR A 38 1.36 -4.99 -6.66
C TYR A 38 0.35 -4.73 -5.55
N HIS A 39 0.42 -5.49 -4.45
CA HIS A 39 -0.54 -5.37 -3.36
C HIS A 39 -0.41 -4.04 -2.62
N LEU A 40 0.79 -3.44 -2.57
CA LEU A 40 1.01 -2.10 -2.03
C LEU A 40 0.37 -1.01 -2.90
N ARG A 41 0.52 -1.09 -4.23
CA ARG A 41 -0.18 -0.17 -5.15
C ARG A 41 -1.69 -0.33 -5.02
N HIS A 42 -2.15 -1.58 -4.97
CA HIS A 42 -3.57 -1.84 -4.80
C HIS A 42 -4.10 -1.27 -3.47
N ALA A 43 -3.34 -1.39 -2.39
CA ALA A 43 -3.70 -0.77 -1.12
C ALA A 43 -3.80 0.76 -1.21
N LEU A 44 -2.89 1.43 -1.94
CA LEU A 44 -2.94 2.88 -2.15
C LEU A 44 -4.16 3.30 -2.97
N GLU A 45 -4.47 2.60 -4.07
CA GLU A 45 -5.68 2.84 -4.88
C GLU A 45 -6.96 2.73 -4.02
N ARG A 46 -7.04 1.71 -3.16
CA ARG A 46 -8.18 1.53 -2.25
C ARG A 46 -8.22 2.56 -1.12
N LEU A 47 -7.06 3.03 -0.66
CA LEU A 47 -6.97 4.08 0.35
C LEU A 47 -7.47 5.42 -0.22
N GLU A 48 -7.07 5.77 -1.44
CA GLU A 48 -7.52 6.97 -2.15
C GLU A 48 -9.03 6.91 -2.43
N ALA A 49 -9.55 5.74 -2.79
CA ALA A 49 -10.99 5.52 -2.99
C ALA A 49 -11.81 5.39 -1.69
N GLU A 50 -11.22 5.66 -0.52
CA GLU A 50 -11.83 5.52 0.81
C GLU A 50 -12.37 4.11 1.12
N GLN A 51 -11.91 3.10 0.40
CA GLN A 51 -12.25 1.69 0.58
C GLN A 51 -11.32 1.06 1.61
N TYR A 52 -11.41 1.55 2.85
CA TYR A 52 -10.46 1.22 3.93
C TYR A 52 -10.31 -0.29 4.18
N GLY A 53 -11.41 -1.05 4.18
CA GLY A 53 -11.35 -2.50 4.37
C GLY A 53 -10.61 -3.25 3.26
N GLU A 54 -10.78 -2.83 2.00
CA GLU A 54 -10.06 -3.41 0.87
C GLU A 54 -8.58 -3.02 0.89
N SER A 55 -8.27 -1.81 1.34
CA SER A 55 -6.89 -1.34 1.53
C SER A 55 -6.16 -2.17 2.60
N GLU A 56 -6.81 -2.46 3.72
CA GLU A 56 -6.25 -3.32 4.77
C GLU A 56 -6.03 -4.77 4.30
N GLU A 57 -6.95 -5.31 3.51
CA GLU A 57 -6.80 -6.65 2.95
C GLU A 57 -5.61 -6.70 1.97
N ALA A 58 -5.50 -5.70 1.11
CA ALA A 58 -4.39 -5.55 0.17
C ALA A 58 -3.04 -5.43 0.91
N LEU A 59 -2.96 -4.63 1.98
CA LEU A 59 -1.78 -4.58 2.84
C LEU A 59 -1.43 -5.94 3.45
N SER A 60 -2.43 -6.66 3.95
CA SER A 60 -2.21 -7.99 4.53
C SER A 60 -1.72 -9.00 3.48
N ARG A 61 -2.15 -8.86 2.21
CA ARG A 61 -1.65 -9.65 1.08
C ARG A 61 -0.21 -9.26 0.70
N ALA A 62 0.13 -7.97 0.75
CA ALA A 62 1.50 -7.49 0.53
C ALA A 62 2.46 -8.08 1.57
N GLU A 63 2.10 -7.99 2.85
CA GLU A 63 2.89 -8.52 3.97
C GLU A 63 3.17 -10.01 3.84
N ARG A 64 2.19 -10.76 3.35
CA ARG A 64 2.31 -12.22 3.13
C ARG A 64 2.96 -12.58 1.79
N SER A 65 3.31 -11.60 0.95
CA SER A 65 3.74 -11.85 -0.43
C SER A 65 2.79 -12.79 -1.18
N ALA A 66 1.48 -12.56 -0.99
CA ALA A 66 0.41 -13.37 -1.56
C ALA A 66 0.52 -13.44 -3.09
N PRO A 67 0.10 -14.55 -3.72
CA PRO A 67 0.16 -14.69 -5.17
C PRO A 67 -0.57 -13.53 -5.86
N LEU A 68 -0.05 -13.13 -7.02
CA LEU A 68 -0.73 -12.18 -7.89
C LEU A 68 -1.99 -12.84 -8.46
N PRO A 69 -3.08 -12.08 -8.67
CA PRO A 69 -4.22 -12.57 -9.45
C PRO A 69 -3.77 -13.07 -10.82
N GLU A 70 -4.37 -14.14 -11.33
CA GLU A 70 -3.97 -14.78 -12.60
C GLU A 70 -3.90 -13.81 -13.78
N HIS A 71 -4.88 -12.90 -13.87
CA HIS A 71 -4.92 -11.89 -14.93
C HIS A 71 -3.72 -10.92 -14.86
N VAL A 72 -3.21 -10.62 -13.67
CA VAL A 72 -2.02 -9.75 -13.47
C VAL A 72 -0.72 -10.54 -13.61
N ALA A 73 -0.69 -11.79 -13.16
CA ALA A 73 0.50 -12.64 -13.24
C ALA A 73 1.00 -12.77 -14.69
N ASN A 74 0.07 -12.91 -15.64
CA ASN A 74 0.33 -13.06 -17.07
C ASN A 74 0.64 -11.74 -17.80
N LEU A 75 0.38 -10.59 -17.18
CA LEU A 75 0.75 -9.28 -17.71
C LEU A 75 2.26 -9.06 -17.49
N LEU A 76 3.06 -9.46 -18.48
CA LEU A 76 4.52 -9.24 -18.59
C LEU A 76 4.94 -7.75 -18.49
N ALA A 77 4.00 -6.81 -18.54
CA ALA A 77 4.25 -5.36 -18.63
C ALA A 77 4.54 -4.67 -17.28
N THR A 78 4.28 -5.28 -16.12
CA THR A 78 4.59 -4.71 -14.80
C THR A 78 5.99 -5.12 -14.30
N ASN A 79 7.00 -5.01 -15.16
CA ASN A 79 8.41 -5.13 -14.77
C ASN A 79 8.99 -3.83 -14.18
N GLU A 80 8.19 -2.76 -14.11
CA GLU A 80 8.59 -1.58 -13.34
C GLU A 80 8.61 -1.92 -11.86
N SER A 81 9.83 -2.10 -11.36
CA SER A 81 10.12 -2.25 -9.95
C SER A 81 9.83 -0.93 -9.26
N ILE A 82 8.61 -0.77 -8.75
CA ILE A 82 8.25 0.41 -7.96
C ILE A 82 9.18 0.49 -6.74
N THR A 83 9.73 1.66 -6.51
CA THR A 83 10.66 1.88 -5.41
C THR A 83 9.91 2.24 -4.14
N ILE A 84 10.52 1.98 -2.98
CA ILE A 84 10.00 2.46 -1.69
C ILE A 84 9.73 3.97 -1.73
N ARG A 85 10.60 4.74 -2.39
CA ARG A 85 10.44 6.20 -2.50
C ARG A 85 9.12 6.56 -3.21
N GLN A 86 8.84 5.95 -4.37
CA GLN A 86 7.60 6.18 -5.10
C GLN A 86 6.37 5.84 -4.25
N LEU A 87 6.40 4.71 -3.53
CA LEU A 87 5.31 4.32 -2.63
C LEU A 87 5.11 5.31 -1.47
N ARG A 88 6.19 5.89 -0.93
CA ARG A 88 6.08 6.95 0.10
C ARG A 88 5.52 8.24 -0.45
N ASP A 89 5.98 8.66 -1.63
CA ASP A 89 5.50 9.87 -2.29
C ASP A 89 3.99 9.76 -2.59
N GLU A 90 3.55 8.60 -3.07
CA GLU A 90 2.13 8.32 -3.35
C GLU A 90 1.29 8.27 -2.07
N LEU A 91 1.75 7.57 -1.03
CA LEU A 91 1.09 7.57 0.29
C LEU A 91 0.98 9.00 0.86
N ARG A 92 2.06 9.77 0.77
CA ARG A 92 2.10 11.15 1.26
C ARG A 92 1.08 12.01 0.53
N ARG A 93 1.02 11.91 -0.79
CA ARG A 93 0.04 12.59 -1.63
C ARG A 93 -1.39 12.28 -1.19
N ILE A 94 -1.72 11.00 -1.04
CA ILE A 94 -3.07 10.56 -0.62
C ILE A 94 -3.42 11.08 0.78
N VAL A 95 -2.44 11.18 1.68
CA VAL A 95 -2.65 11.62 3.08
C VAL A 95 -2.73 13.14 3.22
N GLU A 96 -1.96 13.88 2.42
CA GLU A 96 -1.91 15.35 2.42
C GLU A 96 -2.97 16.00 1.52
N GLU A 97 -3.53 15.30 0.52
CA GLU A 97 -4.70 15.77 -0.22
C GLU A 97 -5.95 15.67 0.68
N PRO A 98 -6.65 16.80 0.94
CA PRO A 98 -7.85 16.87 1.79
C PRO A 98 -9.13 16.47 1.05
#